data_AF-A0AA35UCK3-F1
#
_entry.id   AF-A0AA35UCK3-F1
#
_cell.length_a   1.000
_cell.length_b   1.000
_cell.length_c   1.000
_cell.angle_alpha   90.00
_cell.angle_beta   90.00
_cell.angle_gamma   90.00
#
_symmetry.space_group_name_H-M   'P 1'
#
loop_
_entity.id
_entity.type
_entity.pdbx_description
1 polymer ?
#
loop_
_entity_poly.entity_id
_entity_poly.type
_entity_poly.pdbx_seq_one_letter_code
_entity_poly.pdbx_strand_id
1 'polypeptide(L)'
;MKLHLEYDTYSKSGIVDIAADLQEAAIDLPLLNWAKFPGEVGEVEALVEFSDNTVKNVTITKALFGTSHAEAVLEMSPNFAISRATLKNVKFPGYDIDELIVTIDDDNALDVVAEGGLIDTTFLLRTTGLSGKRKIAFEFSSARLQLATHITLQGALVGEIDKSGSGTALLNGSLFVEQSPLIEEATIEASFDTLHETLSGTGLIGGAEATLSYSSTAADTSQLVIRSQNAGRTLLGLNVLDTIRGGELLLINTYKNKEFDNFNTKIRVTDFSVIEAPKSLRALSVLSVTGLYSLIEGDGTRFAVGIADIETNGQRRILNDVRASGEAIKFQLAGEYDRQTDEIQVRGILAPLSLLSDVIGFIPLVSNIITGQDKTGFLATQFEMSGQLSDPVTTINPATVLAPGVIRNILSPGWLTKESGIRLEPVQQD
;
A
#
# COMPACT_ATOMS: atom_id res chain seq x y z
N MET A 1 -47.40 17.29 -9.55
CA MET A 1 -46.58 18.32 -10.21
C MET A 1 -47.39 19.60 -10.35
N LYS A 2 -46.83 20.73 -9.92
CA LYS A 2 -47.35 22.08 -10.15
C LYS A 2 -46.37 22.81 -11.07
N LEU A 3 -46.90 23.59 -12.01
CA LEU A 3 -46.13 24.38 -12.97
C LEU A 3 -46.67 25.81 -12.97
N HIS A 4 -45.78 26.79 -12.86
CA HIS A 4 -46.12 28.21 -13.05
C HIS A 4 -45.22 28.79 -14.14
N LEU A 5 -45.79 29.58 -15.05
CA LEU A 5 -45.05 30.17 -16.17
C LEU A 5 -45.20 31.69 -16.14
N GLU A 6 -44.07 32.38 -16.09
CA GLU A 6 -43.96 33.82 -16.34
C GLU A 6 -43.24 34.03 -17.68
N TYR A 7 -43.86 34.76 -18.62
CA TYR A 7 -43.31 34.98 -19.96
C TYR A 7 -43.44 36.43 -20.41
N ASP A 8 -42.34 37.02 -20.86
CA ASP A 8 -42.30 38.33 -21.49
C ASP A 8 -42.25 38.18 -23.02
N THR A 9 -43.33 38.59 -23.66
CA THR A 9 -43.49 38.56 -25.13
C THR A 9 -42.55 39.50 -25.89
N TYR A 10 -42.05 40.56 -25.25
CA TYR A 10 -41.17 41.54 -25.89
C TYR A 10 -39.71 41.06 -25.95
N SER A 11 -39.18 40.57 -24.83
CA SER A 11 -37.85 39.97 -24.76
C SER A 11 -37.80 38.51 -25.22
N LYS A 12 -38.97 37.87 -25.41
CA LYS A 12 -39.11 36.43 -25.71
C LYS A 12 -38.43 35.53 -24.69
N SER A 13 -38.43 35.95 -23.43
CA SER A 13 -37.84 35.22 -22.30
C SER A 13 -38.92 34.83 -21.29
N GLY A 14 -38.71 33.73 -20.58
CA GLY A 14 -39.59 33.33 -19.48
C GLY A 14 -38.93 32.42 -18.46
N ILE A 15 -39.64 32.24 -17.36
CA ILE A 15 -39.27 31.37 -16.24
C ILE A 15 -40.42 30.40 -15.99
N VAL A 16 -40.10 29.11 -15.86
CA VAL A 16 -41.05 28.09 -15.39
C VAL A 16 -40.65 27.62 -14.00
N ASP A 17 -41.52 27.82 -13.03
CA ASP A 17 -41.39 27.22 -11.70
C ASP A 17 -42.00 25.83 -11.71
N ILE A 18 -41.23 24.85 -11.28
CA ILE A 18 -41.61 23.44 -11.22
C ILE A 18 -41.53 22.98 -9.77
N ALA A 19 -42.64 22.47 -9.24
CA ALA A 19 -42.66 21.75 -7.97
C ALA A 19 -43.25 20.35 -8.18
N ALA A 20 -42.44 19.34 -7.92
CA ALA A 20 -42.79 17.94 -8.14
C ALA A 20 -42.64 17.11 -6.86
N ASP A 21 -43.72 16.44 -6.49
CA ASP A 21 -43.69 15.31 -5.56
C ASP A 21 -43.35 14.05 -6.37
N LEU A 22 -42.26 13.41 -5.99
CA LEU A 22 -41.67 12.23 -6.62
C LEU A 22 -41.69 11.01 -5.67
N GLN A 23 -42.55 11.01 -4.65
CA GLN A 23 -42.62 9.91 -3.69
C GLN A 23 -42.82 8.55 -4.37
N GLU A 24 -43.75 8.45 -5.31
CA GLU A 24 -44.05 7.21 -6.04
C GLU A 24 -43.13 6.98 -7.26
N ALA A 25 -42.24 7.92 -7.58
CA ALA A 25 -41.31 7.76 -8.68
C ALA A 25 -40.14 6.84 -8.27
N ALA A 26 -39.75 5.94 -9.18
CA ALA A 26 -38.47 5.25 -9.09
C ALA A 26 -37.42 6.06 -9.83
N ILE A 27 -36.22 6.19 -9.25
CA ILE A 27 -35.06 6.81 -9.89
C ILE A 27 -33.90 5.84 -9.75
N ASP A 28 -33.18 5.59 -10.82
CA ASP A 28 -31.98 4.76 -10.80
C ASP A 28 -30.82 5.59 -11.37
N LEU A 29 -29.76 5.74 -10.57
CA LEU A 29 -28.51 6.40 -10.95
C LEU A 29 -27.35 5.39 -10.80
N PRO A 30 -27.18 4.45 -11.75
CA PRO A 30 -26.17 3.39 -11.64
C PRO A 30 -24.74 3.91 -11.48
N LEU A 31 -24.44 5.09 -12.06
CA LEU A 31 -23.13 5.73 -11.98
C LEU A 31 -22.75 6.17 -10.56
N LEU A 32 -23.75 6.44 -9.72
CA LEU A 32 -23.58 6.79 -8.31
C LEU A 32 -23.85 5.60 -7.40
N ASN A 33 -24.09 4.40 -7.96
CA ASN A 33 -24.56 3.22 -7.25
C ASN A 33 -25.74 3.53 -6.30
N TRP A 34 -26.66 4.36 -6.78
CA TRP A 34 -27.77 4.89 -5.99
C TRP A 34 -29.09 4.75 -6.73
N ALA A 35 -30.12 4.33 -6.01
CA ALA A 35 -31.48 4.29 -6.52
C ALA A 35 -32.46 4.76 -5.45
N LYS A 36 -33.50 5.44 -5.90
CA LYS A 36 -34.70 5.73 -5.14
C LYS A 36 -35.78 4.73 -5.50
N PHE A 37 -36.36 4.07 -4.51
CA PHE A 37 -37.50 3.19 -4.71
C PHE A 37 -38.84 3.96 -4.57
N PRO A 38 -39.93 3.48 -5.22
CA PRO A 38 -41.26 4.00 -4.97
C PRO A 38 -41.64 3.93 -3.49
N GLY A 39 -42.30 4.98 -2.99
CA GLY A 39 -42.70 5.13 -1.59
C GLY A 39 -41.71 5.91 -0.73
N GLU A 40 -40.44 6.02 -1.15
CA GLU A 40 -39.44 6.88 -0.49
C GLU A 40 -39.72 8.36 -0.77
N VAL A 41 -39.46 9.23 0.21
CA VAL A 41 -39.63 10.68 0.06
C VAL A 41 -38.85 11.17 -1.15
N GLY A 42 -39.52 11.87 -2.06
CA GLY A 42 -38.93 12.49 -3.23
C GLY A 42 -39.58 13.84 -3.48
N GLU A 43 -38.81 14.92 -3.44
CA GLU A 43 -39.31 16.27 -3.69
C GLU A 43 -38.29 17.04 -4.53
N VAL A 44 -38.76 17.67 -5.61
CA VAL A 44 -37.94 18.52 -6.48
C VAL A 44 -38.61 19.86 -6.71
N GLU A 45 -37.86 20.93 -6.49
CA GLU A 45 -38.18 22.28 -6.89
C GLU A 45 -37.13 22.75 -7.91
N ALA A 46 -37.59 23.28 -9.03
CA ALA A 46 -36.71 23.76 -10.10
C ALA A 46 -37.27 25.00 -10.80
N LEU A 47 -36.37 25.85 -11.28
CA LEU A 47 -36.62 27.02 -12.10
C LEU A 47 -36.02 26.78 -13.48
N VAL A 48 -36.82 26.90 -14.53
CA VAL A 48 -36.36 26.75 -15.92
C VAL A 48 -36.41 28.10 -16.60
N GLU A 49 -35.24 28.64 -16.93
CA GLU A 49 -35.10 29.89 -17.68
C GLU A 49 -34.96 29.58 -19.16
N PHE A 50 -35.72 30.26 -20.00
CA PHE A 50 -35.65 30.11 -21.45
C PHE A 50 -35.70 31.46 -22.16
N SER A 51 -35.00 31.56 -23.30
CA SER A 51 -34.98 32.72 -24.18
C SER A 51 -34.91 32.27 -25.63
N ASP A 52 -35.61 32.96 -26.51
CA ASP A 52 -35.65 32.66 -27.96
C ASP A 52 -35.98 31.19 -28.25
N ASN A 53 -36.96 30.63 -27.51
CA ASN A 53 -37.40 29.23 -27.59
C ASN A 53 -36.34 28.18 -27.23
N THR A 54 -35.25 28.58 -26.57
CA THR A 54 -34.22 27.67 -26.06
C THR A 54 -34.15 27.75 -24.54
N VAL A 55 -34.03 26.60 -23.87
CA VAL A 55 -33.72 26.58 -22.43
C VAL A 55 -32.29 27.08 -22.26
N LYS A 56 -32.09 28.01 -21.32
CA LYS A 56 -30.78 28.56 -20.99
C LYS A 56 -30.23 27.93 -19.72
N ASN A 57 -31.03 27.95 -18.65
CA ASN A 57 -30.64 27.42 -17.35
C ASN A 57 -31.77 26.58 -16.75
N VAL A 58 -31.40 25.53 -16.01
CA VAL A 58 -32.28 24.81 -15.11
C VAL A 58 -31.66 24.87 -13.71
N THR A 59 -32.27 25.62 -12.81
CA THR A 59 -31.83 25.74 -11.41
C THR A 59 -32.69 24.84 -10.54
N ILE A 60 -32.11 23.77 -10.02
CA ILE A 60 -32.71 22.89 -9.02
C ILE A 60 -32.41 23.50 -7.65
N THR A 61 -33.40 24.18 -7.07
CA THR A 61 -33.27 24.85 -5.76
C THR A 61 -33.41 23.87 -4.60
N LYS A 62 -34.05 22.72 -4.85
CA LYS A 62 -34.23 21.67 -3.86
C LYS A 62 -34.42 20.35 -4.58
N ALA A 63 -33.56 19.38 -4.30
CA ALA A 63 -33.81 17.98 -4.62
C ALA A 63 -33.59 17.16 -3.35
N LEU A 64 -34.66 16.56 -2.83
CA LEU A 64 -34.63 15.72 -1.63
C LEU A 64 -35.10 14.31 -1.98
N PHE A 65 -34.26 13.31 -1.69
CA PHE A 65 -34.54 11.90 -1.92
C PHE A 65 -34.14 11.07 -0.70
N GLY A 66 -35.08 10.84 0.22
CA GLY A 66 -34.80 10.27 1.54
C GLY A 66 -33.84 11.16 2.33
N THR A 67 -32.64 10.65 2.64
CA THR A 67 -31.56 11.42 3.29
C THR A 67 -30.65 12.15 2.30
N SER A 68 -30.81 11.87 1.01
CA SER A 68 -29.97 12.43 -0.05
C SER A 68 -30.49 13.78 -0.47
N HIS A 69 -29.58 14.72 -0.75
CA HIS A 69 -29.96 16.03 -1.25
C HIS A 69 -28.89 16.65 -2.14
N ALA A 70 -29.33 17.56 -2.99
CA ALA A 70 -28.47 18.39 -3.82
C ALA A 70 -29.20 19.66 -4.26
N GLU A 71 -28.41 20.69 -4.53
CA GLU A 71 -28.77 21.86 -5.32
C GLU A 71 -27.98 21.83 -6.62
N ALA A 72 -28.57 22.30 -7.73
CA ALA A 72 -27.87 22.31 -9.01
C ALA A 72 -28.26 23.48 -9.89
N VAL A 73 -27.31 23.95 -10.70
CA VAL A 73 -27.54 24.85 -11.83
C VAL A 73 -27.02 24.14 -13.07
N LEU A 74 -27.90 23.91 -14.03
CA LEU A 74 -27.60 23.27 -15.31
C LEU A 74 -27.66 24.32 -16.41
N GLU A 75 -26.51 24.66 -16.99
CA GLU A 75 -26.41 25.50 -18.16
C GLU A 75 -26.62 24.64 -19.41
N MET A 76 -27.49 25.11 -20.31
CA MET A 76 -27.94 24.37 -21.47
C MET A 76 -27.38 24.97 -22.76
N SER A 77 -26.84 24.13 -23.63
CA SER A 77 -26.48 24.51 -24.99
C SER A 77 -27.72 24.65 -25.88
N PRO A 78 -27.61 25.34 -27.05
CA PRO A 78 -28.76 25.58 -27.93
C PRO A 78 -29.47 24.31 -28.45
N ASN A 79 -28.81 23.15 -28.40
CA ASN A 79 -29.36 21.84 -28.75
C ASN A 79 -30.01 21.10 -27.56
N PHE A 80 -30.26 21.79 -26.44
CA PHE A 80 -30.84 21.24 -25.20
C PHE A 80 -29.96 20.19 -24.50
N ALA A 81 -28.66 20.13 -24.81
CA ALA A 81 -27.70 19.37 -24.01
C ALA A 81 -27.19 20.20 -22.83
N ILE A 82 -26.73 19.55 -21.76
CA ILE A 82 -26.10 20.24 -20.64
C ILE A 82 -24.66 20.55 -21.07
N SER A 83 -24.29 21.84 -21.09
CA SER A 83 -22.91 22.27 -21.33
C SER A 83 -22.12 22.40 -20.02
N ARG A 84 -22.80 22.75 -18.93
CA ARG A 84 -22.20 22.84 -17.61
C ARG A 84 -23.22 22.50 -16.52
N ALA A 85 -22.80 21.75 -15.52
CA ALA A 85 -23.57 21.50 -14.31
C ALA A 85 -22.74 21.95 -13.10
N THR A 86 -23.30 22.82 -12.27
CA THR A 86 -22.73 23.19 -10.97
C THR A 86 -23.65 22.68 -9.89
N LEU A 87 -23.19 21.74 -9.07
CA LEU A 87 -23.94 21.17 -7.96
C LEU A 87 -23.33 21.62 -6.64
N LYS A 88 -24.18 21.83 -5.64
CA LYS A 88 -23.78 22.23 -4.28
C LYS A 88 -24.49 21.39 -3.25
N ASN A 89 -23.89 21.28 -2.07
CA ASN A 89 -24.45 20.56 -0.92
C ASN A 89 -24.91 19.14 -1.30
N VAL A 90 -24.09 18.43 -2.06
CA VAL A 90 -24.42 17.11 -2.60
C VAL A 90 -24.13 16.07 -1.52
N LYS A 91 -25.19 15.51 -0.95
CA LYS A 91 -25.12 14.38 -0.01
C LYS A 91 -25.81 13.17 -0.61
N PHE A 92 -25.04 12.13 -0.88
CA PHE A 92 -25.52 10.81 -1.29
C PHE A 92 -24.68 9.73 -0.59
N PRO A 93 -25.13 8.46 -0.52
CA PRO A 93 -24.26 7.37 -0.08
C PRO A 93 -22.95 7.35 -0.87
N GLY A 94 -21.81 7.50 -0.18
CA GLY A 94 -20.49 7.57 -0.82
C GLY A 94 -20.07 8.95 -1.30
N TYR A 95 -20.91 9.97 -1.16
CA TYR A 95 -20.64 11.34 -1.60
C TYR A 95 -21.04 12.36 -0.55
N ASP A 96 -20.07 13.13 -0.11
CA ASP A 96 -20.22 14.32 0.70
C ASP A 96 -19.41 15.42 0.00
N ILE A 97 -20.08 16.13 -0.92
CA ILE A 97 -19.48 17.10 -1.82
C ILE A 97 -20.07 18.48 -1.55
N ASP A 98 -19.20 19.45 -1.29
CA ASP A 98 -19.58 20.84 -1.07
C ASP A 98 -19.87 21.54 -2.41
N GLU A 99 -19.01 21.32 -3.41
CA GLU A 99 -19.18 21.82 -4.78
C GLU A 99 -18.69 20.80 -5.81
N LEU A 100 -19.48 20.59 -6.87
CA LEU A 100 -19.13 19.78 -8.04
C LEU A 100 -19.43 20.59 -9.29
N ILE A 101 -18.43 20.77 -10.14
CA ILE A 101 -18.56 21.42 -11.44
C ILE A 101 -18.22 20.39 -12.51
N VAL A 102 -19.17 20.17 -13.41
CA VAL A 102 -18.99 19.32 -14.60
C VAL A 102 -19.16 20.20 -15.82
N THR A 103 -18.12 20.31 -16.64
CA THR A 103 -18.18 20.99 -17.93
C THR A 103 -18.09 19.97 -19.05
N ILE A 104 -18.91 20.12 -20.09
CA ILE A 104 -18.95 19.26 -21.26
C ILE A 104 -18.63 20.11 -22.49
N ASP A 105 -17.56 19.79 -23.19
CA ASP A 105 -17.18 20.49 -24.42
C ASP A 105 -17.91 19.95 -25.67
N ASP A 106 -17.68 20.61 -26.81
CA ASP A 106 -18.29 20.24 -28.11
C ASP A 106 -17.84 18.85 -28.59
N ASP A 107 -16.68 18.36 -28.14
CA ASP A 107 -16.14 17.02 -28.43
C ASP A 107 -16.62 15.96 -27.42
N ASN A 108 -17.54 16.35 -26.52
CA ASN A 108 -18.10 15.54 -25.43
C ASN A 108 -17.02 15.06 -24.43
N ALA A 109 -15.91 15.79 -24.31
CA ALA A 109 -14.96 15.67 -23.23
C ALA A 109 -15.56 16.25 -21.94
N LEU A 110 -15.22 15.64 -20.81
CA LEU A 110 -15.64 16.09 -19.50
C LEU A 110 -14.47 16.76 -18.78
N ASP A 111 -14.75 17.88 -18.13
CA ASP A 111 -13.89 18.47 -17.11
C ASP A 111 -14.67 18.45 -15.79
N VAL A 112 -14.12 17.78 -14.78
CA VAL A 112 -14.82 17.49 -13.51
C VAL A 112 -14.00 18.04 -12.34
N VAL A 113 -14.50 19.09 -11.70
CA VAL A 113 -13.90 19.67 -10.49
C VAL A 113 -14.80 19.37 -9.31
N ALA A 114 -14.26 18.80 -8.22
CA ALA A 114 -15.06 18.51 -7.03
C ALA A 114 -14.28 18.75 -5.73
N GLU A 115 -14.96 19.36 -4.75
CA GLU A 115 -14.44 19.57 -3.40
C GLU A 115 -15.45 19.06 -2.37
N GLY A 116 -14.97 18.37 -1.33
CA GLY A 116 -15.81 18.00 -0.20
C GLY A 116 -15.20 17.01 0.79
N GLY A 117 -16.02 16.53 1.72
CA GLY A 117 -15.60 15.61 2.78
C GLY A 117 -15.34 14.17 2.30
N LEU A 118 -16.11 13.69 1.32
CA LEU A 118 -16.02 12.32 0.81
C LEU A 118 -16.40 12.29 -0.68
N ILE A 119 -15.53 11.73 -1.51
CA ILE A 119 -15.78 11.55 -2.94
C ILE A 119 -15.46 10.09 -3.30
N ASP A 120 -16.46 9.34 -3.74
CA ASP A 120 -16.23 8.04 -4.36
C ASP A 120 -15.69 8.25 -5.78
N THR A 121 -14.44 7.82 -5.99
CA THR A 121 -13.70 7.96 -7.25
C THR A 121 -13.55 6.63 -8.00
N THR A 122 -14.26 5.58 -7.58
CA THR A 122 -14.21 4.26 -8.22
C THR A 122 -14.63 4.29 -9.70
N PHE A 123 -15.40 5.31 -10.11
CA PHE A 123 -15.76 5.54 -11.50
C PHE A 123 -14.56 5.92 -12.39
N LEU A 124 -13.43 6.34 -11.82
CA LEU A 124 -12.19 6.59 -12.55
C LEU A 124 -11.49 5.30 -12.96
N LEU A 125 -11.78 4.18 -12.29
CA LEU A 125 -11.14 2.90 -12.57
C LEU A 125 -11.52 2.40 -13.97
N ARG A 126 -10.50 2.07 -14.77
CA ARG A 126 -10.63 1.58 -16.17
C ARG A 126 -11.57 0.40 -16.31
N THR A 127 -11.63 -0.47 -15.30
CA THR A 127 -12.38 -1.74 -15.34
C THR A 127 -13.87 -1.59 -15.03
N THR A 128 -14.31 -0.44 -14.51
CA THR A 128 -15.67 -0.26 -13.97
C THR A 128 -16.35 1.08 -14.36
N GLY A 129 -15.68 1.94 -15.15
CA GLY A 129 -16.06 3.36 -15.29
C GLY A 129 -16.51 3.90 -16.66
N LEU A 130 -16.91 5.18 -16.66
CA LEU A 130 -17.33 6.01 -17.81
C LEU A 130 -16.21 6.31 -18.83
N SER A 131 -14.97 5.98 -18.48
CA SER A 131 -13.74 6.32 -19.19
C SER A 131 -13.61 5.67 -20.58
N GLY A 132 -14.30 4.56 -20.85
CA GLY A 132 -14.17 3.83 -22.12
C GLY A 132 -14.74 4.52 -23.37
N LYS A 133 -15.22 5.78 -23.31
CA LYS A 133 -15.91 6.44 -24.45
C LYS A 133 -15.66 7.94 -24.63
N ARG A 134 -14.93 8.61 -23.75
CA ARG A 134 -14.72 10.07 -23.81
C ARG A 134 -13.46 10.50 -23.05
N LYS A 135 -12.91 11.66 -23.39
CA LYS A 135 -11.84 12.29 -22.61
C LYS A 135 -12.43 12.82 -21.30
N ILE A 136 -11.71 12.66 -20.20
CA ILE A 136 -12.09 13.15 -18.86
C ILE A 136 -10.86 13.84 -18.26
N ALA A 137 -10.96 15.13 -17.95
CA ALA A 137 -10.07 15.82 -17.02
C ALA A 137 -10.76 15.87 -15.66
N PHE A 138 -9.98 15.75 -14.58
CA PHE A 138 -10.51 15.82 -13.23
C PHE A 138 -9.57 16.55 -12.26
N GLU A 139 -10.17 17.25 -11.31
CA GLU A 139 -9.51 17.89 -10.16
C GLU A 139 -10.38 17.70 -8.91
N PHE A 140 -9.92 16.85 -8.00
CA PHE A 140 -10.63 16.49 -6.77
C PHE A 140 -9.84 16.89 -5.54
N SER A 141 -10.50 17.55 -4.59
CA SER A 141 -9.93 17.89 -3.28
C SER A 141 -10.82 17.32 -2.20
N SER A 142 -10.30 16.40 -1.39
CA SER A 142 -11.10 15.80 -0.32
C SER A 142 -10.29 15.27 0.85
N ALA A 143 -10.93 15.27 2.02
CA ALA A 143 -10.47 14.51 3.17
C ALA A 143 -10.50 12.99 2.91
N ARG A 144 -11.37 12.53 2.00
CA ARG A 144 -11.49 11.12 1.64
C ARG A 144 -11.91 10.94 0.17
N LEU A 145 -10.95 10.58 -0.66
CA LEU A 145 -11.18 10.07 -2.02
C LEU A 145 -11.16 8.53 -1.99
N GLN A 146 -12.30 7.88 -2.17
CA GLN A 146 -12.37 6.41 -2.20
C GLN A 146 -11.99 5.92 -3.60
N LEU A 147 -10.81 5.32 -3.76
CA LEU A 147 -10.33 4.84 -5.08
C LEU A 147 -10.73 3.38 -5.33
N ALA A 148 -10.61 2.54 -4.30
CA ALA A 148 -11.02 1.14 -4.31
C ALA A 148 -11.38 0.71 -2.88
N THR A 149 -12.02 -0.45 -2.65
CA THR A 149 -12.48 -0.91 -1.32
C THR A 149 -11.47 -0.71 -0.18
N HIS A 150 -10.18 -0.97 -0.45
CA HIS A 150 -9.11 -0.91 0.54
C HIS A 150 -8.12 0.24 0.28
N ILE A 151 -8.37 1.09 -0.72
CA ILE A 151 -7.48 2.18 -1.12
C ILE A 151 -8.23 3.50 -1.01
N THR A 152 -7.71 4.36 -0.15
CA THR A 152 -8.23 5.69 0.10
C THR A 152 -7.13 6.71 -0.11
N LEU A 153 -7.44 7.81 -0.76
CA LEU A 153 -6.55 8.95 -0.89
C LEU A 153 -7.09 10.11 -0.06
N GLN A 154 -6.20 10.97 0.38
CA GLN A 154 -6.52 12.24 1.03
C GLN A 154 -5.72 13.33 0.34
N GLY A 155 -6.32 14.50 0.11
CA GLY A 155 -5.66 15.65 -0.51
C GLY A 155 -6.20 15.95 -1.90
N ALA A 156 -5.32 16.47 -2.76
CA ALA A 156 -5.65 16.91 -4.12
C ALA A 156 -5.23 15.86 -5.15
N LEU A 157 -6.19 15.40 -5.96
CA LEU A 157 -6.01 14.45 -7.04
C LEU A 157 -6.38 15.12 -8.38
N VAL A 158 -5.41 15.27 -9.26
CA VAL A 158 -5.58 15.91 -10.57
C VAL A 158 -5.16 14.94 -11.66
N GLY A 159 -5.86 14.91 -12.79
CA GLY A 159 -5.45 14.04 -13.88
C GLY A 159 -6.31 14.12 -15.12
N GLU A 160 -5.96 13.31 -16.10
CA GLU A 160 -6.71 13.16 -17.33
C GLU A 160 -6.74 11.70 -17.79
N ILE A 161 -7.85 11.32 -18.43
CA ILE A 161 -8.08 10.02 -19.06
C ILE A 161 -8.54 10.28 -20.49
N ASP A 162 -7.92 9.64 -21.45
CA ASP A 162 -8.27 9.73 -22.87
C ASP A 162 -9.39 8.74 -23.26
N LYS A 163 -9.80 8.81 -24.53
CA LYS A 163 -10.88 7.95 -25.07
C LYS A 163 -10.53 6.45 -25.09
N SER A 164 -9.24 6.09 -24.96
CA SER A 164 -8.76 4.71 -24.89
C SER A 164 -8.69 4.18 -23.45
N GLY A 165 -8.93 5.04 -22.46
CA GLY A 165 -8.75 4.72 -21.04
C GLY A 165 -7.30 4.84 -20.55
N SER A 166 -6.42 5.43 -21.36
CA SER A 166 -5.05 5.77 -20.95
C SER A 166 -5.04 7.15 -20.29
N GLY A 167 -4.14 7.40 -19.35
CA GLY A 167 -4.18 8.63 -18.60
C GLY A 167 -3.03 8.82 -17.62
N THR A 168 -3.06 9.97 -16.96
CA THR A 168 -2.13 10.35 -15.91
C THR A 168 -2.89 10.90 -14.71
N ALA A 169 -2.37 10.68 -13.52
CA ALA A 169 -2.89 11.26 -12.30
C ALA A 169 -1.74 11.74 -11.40
N LEU A 170 -1.95 12.85 -10.71
CA LEU A 170 -1.07 13.44 -9.72
C LEU A 170 -1.85 13.58 -8.41
N LEU A 171 -1.37 12.93 -7.38
CA LEU A 171 -1.86 13.07 -6.01
C LEU A 171 -0.86 13.91 -5.21
N ASN A 172 -1.34 14.97 -4.57
CA ASN A 172 -0.66 15.66 -3.49
C ASN A 172 -1.43 15.43 -2.19
N GLY A 173 -0.89 14.61 -1.29
CA GLY A 173 -1.51 14.26 -0.02
C GLY A 173 -1.10 12.89 0.51
N SER A 174 -2.03 12.08 0.97
CA SER A 174 -1.74 10.80 1.62
C SER A 174 -2.45 9.64 0.94
N LEU A 175 -1.78 8.47 0.91
CA LEU A 175 -2.33 7.21 0.40
C LEU A 175 -2.45 6.24 1.57
N PHE A 176 -3.65 5.68 1.73
CA PHE A 176 -3.98 4.71 2.77
C PHE A 176 -4.33 3.36 2.15
N VAL A 177 -3.86 2.29 2.80
CA VAL A 177 -4.19 0.91 2.48
C VAL A 177 -4.77 0.26 3.74
N GLU A 178 -5.96 -0.34 3.63
CA GLU A 178 -6.67 -0.93 4.80
C GLU A 178 -6.80 0.05 5.97
N GLN A 179 -7.08 1.33 5.67
CA GLN A 179 -7.16 2.43 6.63
C GLN A 179 -5.85 2.82 7.33
N SER A 180 -4.74 2.16 7.03
CA SER A 180 -3.42 2.52 7.53
C SER A 180 -2.69 3.42 6.53
N PRO A 181 -2.01 4.49 6.96
CA PRO A 181 -1.23 5.32 6.06
C PRO A 181 -0.09 4.49 5.47
N LEU A 182 -0.09 4.33 4.15
CA LEU A 182 1.03 3.72 3.43
C LEU A 182 2.15 4.76 3.24
N ILE A 183 1.76 5.96 2.81
CA ILE A 183 2.65 7.10 2.61
C ILE A 183 1.87 8.40 2.81
N GLU A 184 2.46 9.33 3.55
CA GLU A 184 1.90 10.63 3.95
C GLU A 184 2.70 11.77 3.34
N GLU A 185 2.11 12.98 3.27
CA GLU A 185 2.77 14.19 2.72
C GLU A 185 3.44 13.92 1.36
N ALA A 186 2.75 13.14 0.54
CA ALA A 186 3.29 12.56 -0.67
C ALA A 186 2.90 13.36 -1.91
N THR A 187 3.83 13.42 -2.86
CA THR A 187 3.55 13.71 -4.26
C THR A 187 3.68 12.39 -5.02
N ILE A 188 2.59 11.91 -5.61
CA ILE A 188 2.52 10.63 -6.31
C ILE A 188 2.00 10.88 -7.73
N GLU A 189 2.81 10.52 -8.71
CA GLU A 189 2.46 10.52 -10.13
C GLU A 189 2.12 9.09 -10.56
N ALA A 190 1.04 8.95 -11.30
CA ALA A 190 0.64 7.70 -11.93
C ALA A 190 0.42 7.93 -13.43
N SER A 191 0.82 6.94 -14.23
CA SER A 191 0.54 6.87 -15.66
C SER A 191 0.06 5.47 -15.98
N PHE A 192 -0.97 5.35 -16.77
CA PHE A 192 -1.57 4.07 -17.13
C PHE A 192 -2.03 4.08 -18.58
N ASP A 193 -1.80 2.99 -19.28
CA ASP A 193 -2.31 2.74 -20.61
C ASP A 193 -2.92 1.33 -20.69
N THR A 194 -3.23 0.86 -21.89
CA THR A 194 -3.84 -0.48 -22.09
C THR A 194 -2.92 -1.66 -21.75
N LEU A 195 -1.62 -1.43 -21.60
CA LEU A 195 -0.56 -2.42 -21.45
C LEU A 195 0.27 -2.24 -20.17
N HIS A 196 0.50 -1.00 -19.76
CA HIS A 196 1.40 -0.65 -18.68
C HIS A 196 0.78 0.31 -17.68
N GLU A 197 1.14 0.11 -16.41
CA GLU A 197 0.76 0.96 -15.29
C GLU A 197 2.04 1.27 -14.51
N THR A 198 2.31 2.55 -14.30
CA THR A 198 3.45 3.04 -13.54
C THR A 198 2.97 4.02 -12.50
N LEU A 199 3.59 3.99 -11.32
CA LEU A 199 3.37 4.96 -10.27
C LEU A 199 4.72 5.29 -9.63
N SER A 200 5.00 6.56 -9.37
CA SER A 200 6.20 7.02 -8.67
C SER A 200 5.84 8.14 -7.72
N GLY A 201 6.38 8.10 -6.52
CA GLY A 201 6.15 9.17 -5.57
C GLY A 201 7.21 9.29 -4.50
N THR A 202 7.17 10.42 -3.83
CA THR A 202 8.03 10.76 -2.68
C THR A 202 7.14 11.27 -1.56
N GLY A 203 7.44 10.88 -0.33
CA GLY A 203 6.68 11.29 0.85
C GLY A 203 7.25 10.64 2.12
N LEU A 204 6.43 10.56 3.17
CA LEU A 204 6.80 10.02 4.46
C LEU A 204 6.16 8.64 4.69
N ILE A 205 6.99 7.63 5.00
CA ILE A 205 6.54 6.31 5.45
C ILE A 205 7.02 6.12 6.89
N GLY A 206 6.08 6.01 7.83
CA GLY A 206 6.41 5.98 9.26
C GLY A 206 7.16 7.24 9.72
N GLY A 207 6.92 8.40 9.08
CA GLY A 207 7.60 9.66 9.36
C GLY A 207 9.04 9.76 8.83
N ALA A 208 9.49 8.82 7.99
CA ALA A 208 10.76 8.90 7.29
C ALA A 208 10.56 9.15 5.80
N GLU A 209 11.37 10.03 5.21
CA GLU A 209 11.39 10.25 3.77
C GLU A 209 11.63 8.94 3.03
N ALA A 210 10.77 8.67 2.05
CA ALA A 210 10.86 7.50 1.21
C ALA A 210 10.44 7.80 -0.23
N THR A 211 11.04 7.07 -1.16
CA THR A 211 10.59 7.02 -2.55
C THR A 211 9.86 5.71 -2.79
N LEU A 212 8.75 5.76 -3.50
CA LEU A 212 7.97 4.60 -3.91
C LEU A 212 7.90 4.58 -5.43
N SER A 213 8.13 3.43 -6.06
CA SER A 213 7.92 3.24 -7.49
C SER A 213 7.25 1.89 -7.76
N TYR A 214 6.20 1.89 -8.56
CA TYR A 214 5.48 0.73 -9.02
C TYR A 214 5.50 0.68 -10.56
N SER A 215 5.65 -0.51 -11.12
CA SER A 215 5.54 -0.73 -12.56
C SER A 215 4.99 -2.13 -12.86
N SER A 216 4.02 -2.23 -13.76
CA SER A 216 3.64 -3.50 -14.38
C SER A 216 4.79 -4.02 -15.25
N THR A 217 5.19 -5.28 -15.08
CA THR A 217 6.31 -5.92 -15.80
C THR A 217 5.87 -6.87 -16.91
N ALA A 218 4.68 -7.46 -16.78
CA ALA A 218 3.99 -8.26 -17.80
C ALA A 218 2.47 -8.23 -17.51
N ALA A 219 1.67 -8.97 -18.29
CA ALA A 219 0.20 -8.89 -18.23
C ALA A 219 -0.40 -8.97 -16.81
N ASP A 220 0.20 -9.78 -15.92
CA ASP A 220 -0.27 -9.98 -14.54
C ASP A 220 0.85 -9.90 -13.50
N THR A 221 2.03 -9.36 -13.87
CA THR A 221 3.15 -9.21 -12.93
C THR A 221 3.52 -7.76 -12.77
N SER A 222 3.97 -7.39 -11.59
CA SER A 222 4.37 -6.02 -11.29
C SER A 222 5.47 -5.99 -10.24
N GLN A 223 6.15 -4.85 -10.15
CA GLN A 223 7.20 -4.62 -9.18
C GLN A 223 6.92 -3.33 -8.42
N LEU A 224 7.03 -3.39 -7.10
CA LEU A 224 7.03 -2.25 -6.20
C LEU A 224 8.42 -2.13 -5.56
N VAL A 225 8.99 -0.94 -5.59
CA VAL A 225 10.27 -0.61 -4.97
C VAL A 225 10.08 0.54 -3.99
N ILE A 226 10.55 0.36 -2.76
CA ILE A 226 10.58 1.39 -1.72
C ILE A 226 12.03 1.62 -1.31
N ARG A 227 12.44 2.90 -1.22
CA ARG A 227 13.77 3.31 -0.74
C ARG A 227 13.61 4.34 0.35
N SER A 228 14.46 4.29 1.38
CA SER A 228 14.51 5.30 2.43
C SER A 228 15.90 5.36 3.05
N GLN A 229 16.26 6.53 3.60
CA GLN A 229 17.45 6.73 4.41
C GLN A 229 17.23 6.36 5.90
N ASN A 230 16.04 5.88 6.26
CA ASN A 230 15.73 5.41 7.62
C ASN A 230 14.86 4.15 7.61
N ALA A 231 15.52 3.01 7.41
CA ALA A 231 14.90 1.69 7.35
C ALA A 231 14.06 1.36 8.57
N GLY A 232 14.55 1.70 9.78
CA GLY A 232 13.81 1.43 11.01
C GLY A 232 12.44 2.10 11.04
N ARG A 233 12.36 3.39 10.70
CA ARG A 233 11.08 4.12 10.64
C ARG A 233 10.19 3.65 9.50
N THR A 234 10.76 3.40 8.32
CA THR A 234 10.00 2.92 7.16
C THR A 234 9.44 1.51 7.38
N LEU A 235 10.23 0.56 7.88
CA LEU A 235 9.76 -0.81 8.17
C LEU A 235 8.72 -0.84 9.29
N LEU A 236 8.84 0.03 10.29
CA LEU A 236 7.81 0.24 11.31
C LEU A 236 6.51 0.77 10.68
N GLY A 237 6.61 1.80 9.82
CA GLY A 237 5.46 2.38 9.12
C GLY A 237 4.75 1.39 8.19
N LEU A 238 5.50 0.48 7.58
CA LEU A 238 4.96 -0.61 6.76
C LEU A 238 4.45 -1.82 7.58
N ASN A 239 4.50 -1.73 8.91
CA ASN A 239 4.16 -2.81 9.84
C ASN A 239 4.91 -4.13 9.54
N VAL A 240 6.20 -4.02 9.19
CA VAL A 240 7.07 -5.16 8.89
C VAL A 240 7.81 -5.60 10.16
N LEU A 241 8.55 -4.69 10.80
CA LEU A 241 9.35 -4.93 12.00
C LEU A 241 9.52 -3.62 12.79
N ASP A 242 9.51 -3.70 14.12
CA ASP A 242 9.68 -2.56 15.04
C ASP A 242 11.04 -2.54 15.76
N THR A 243 11.84 -3.60 15.60
CA THR A 243 13.15 -3.81 16.25
C THR A 243 14.32 -3.14 15.54
N ILE A 244 14.12 -2.58 14.34
CA ILE A 244 15.20 -1.94 13.57
C ILE A 244 15.23 -0.44 13.86
N ARG A 245 16.43 0.12 14.04
CA ARG A 245 16.70 1.56 14.18
C ARG A 245 17.71 2.03 13.13
N GLY A 246 17.42 3.18 12.53
CA GLY A 246 18.26 3.79 11.48
C GLY A 246 18.39 2.94 10.22
N GLY A 247 19.51 3.14 9.52
CA GLY A 247 19.90 2.40 8.32
C GLY A 247 19.26 2.85 7.01
N GLU A 248 19.87 2.48 5.89
CA GLU A 248 19.31 2.72 4.55
C GLU A 248 18.52 1.51 4.08
N LEU A 249 17.33 1.71 3.52
CA LEU A 249 16.41 0.67 3.06
C LEU A 249 16.35 0.60 1.53
N LEU A 250 16.38 -0.64 1.03
CA LEU A 250 15.83 -1.02 -0.26
C LEU A 250 14.88 -2.20 -0.06
N LEU A 251 13.60 -2.01 -0.36
CA LEU A 251 12.59 -3.06 -0.39
C LEU A 251 12.07 -3.21 -1.81
N ILE A 252 12.04 -4.44 -2.32
CA ILE A 252 11.53 -4.78 -3.64
C ILE A 252 10.50 -5.91 -3.49
N ASN A 253 9.25 -5.64 -3.85
CA ASN A 253 8.22 -6.65 -4.02
C ASN A 253 8.04 -6.93 -5.52
N THR A 254 8.05 -8.20 -5.91
CA THR A 254 7.72 -8.65 -7.27
C THR A 254 6.45 -9.50 -7.19
N TYR A 255 5.34 -8.92 -7.61
CA TYR A 255 4.03 -9.56 -7.63
C TYR A 255 3.90 -10.50 -8.81
N LYS A 256 3.30 -11.67 -8.55
CA LYS A 256 3.09 -12.73 -9.53
C LYS A 256 1.67 -12.74 -10.10
N ASN A 257 0.78 -11.89 -9.56
CA ASN A 257 -0.61 -11.74 -9.97
C ASN A 257 -1.17 -10.34 -9.65
N LYS A 258 -2.42 -10.08 -10.07
CA LYS A 258 -3.13 -8.80 -9.88
C LYS A 258 -3.86 -8.68 -8.55
N GLU A 259 -4.03 -9.80 -7.84
CA GLU A 259 -4.64 -9.83 -6.50
C GLU A 259 -3.64 -9.40 -5.41
N PHE A 260 -2.36 -9.26 -5.76
CA PHE A 260 -1.27 -8.85 -4.87
C PHE A 260 -1.06 -9.78 -3.66
N ASP A 261 -1.60 -11.01 -3.69
CA ASP A 261 -1.50 -12.00 -2.62
C ASP A 261 -0.37 -13.03 -2.84
N ASN A 262 0.25 -13.03 -4.02
CA ASN A 262 1.43 -13.84 -4.34
C ASN A 262 2.59 -12.95 -4.83
N PHE A 263 3.67 -12.88 -4.05
CA PHE A 263 4.81 -12.05 -4.40
C PHE A 263 6.11 -12.52 -3.74
N ASN A 264 7.23 -12.12 -4.32
CA ASN A 264 8.55 -12.27 -3.71
C ASN A 264 9.04 -10.91 -3.19
N THR A 265 9.50 -10.87 -1.95
CA THR A 265 10.04 -9.68 -1.29
C THR A 265 11.53 -9.84 -1.07
N LYS A 266 12.30 -8.86 -1.55
CA LYS A 266 13.73 -8.71 -1.21
C LYS A 266 13.90 -7.43 -0.42
N ILE A 267 14.43 -7.55 0.80
CA ILE A 267 14.78 -6.41 1.65
C ILE A 267 16.29 -6.37 1.80
N ARG A 268 16.88 -5.19 1.65
CA ARG A 268 18.26 -4.90 2.01
C ARG A 268 18.27 -3.69 2.93
N VAL A 269 18.94 -3.84 4.07
CA VAL A 269 19.20 -2.75 5.01
C VAL A 269 20.69 -2.62 5.23
N THR A 270 21.23 -1.41 5.24
CA THR A 270 22.64 -1.13 5.58
C THR A 270 22.73 -0.20 6.78
N ASP A 271 23.81 -0.31 7.57
CA ASP A 271 24.12 0.58 8.69
C ASP A 271 22.97 0.78 9.70
N PHE A 272 22.43 -0.32 10.22
CA PHE A 272 21.30 -0.31 11.14
C PHE A 272 21.65 -0.90 12.49
N SER A 273 20.84 -0.60 13.49
CA SER A 273 20.87 -1.26 14.79
C SER A 273 19.62 -2.11 14.99
N VAL A 274 19.77 -3.27 15.60
CA VAL A 274 18.65 -4.07 16.13
C VAL A 274 18.55 -3.79 17.63
N ILE A 275 17.43 -3.19 18.04
CA ILE A 275 17.07 -3.02 19.43
C ILE A 275 16.19 -4.20 19.87
N GLU A 276 16.28 -4.57 21.15
CA GLU A 276 15.39 -5.55 21.76
C GLU A 276 15.33 -6.90 21.04
N ALA A 277 16.33 -7.73 21.30
CA ALA A 277 16.20 -9.16 21.11
C ALA A 277 15.01 -9.67 21.98
N PRO A 278 14.14 -10.59 21.48
CA PRO A 278 13.09 -11.24 22.26
C PRO A 278 13.54 -11.60 23.68
N LYS A 279 12.64 -11.58 24.66
CA LYS A 279 12.97 -11.88 26.08
C LYS A 279 13.77 -13.17 26.25
N SER A 280 13.60 -14.15 25.35
CA SER A 280 14.36 -15.39 25.28
C SER A 280 15.85 -15.21 24.95
N LEU A 281 16.24 -14.22 24.13
CA LEU A 281 17.65 -13.91 23.82
C LEU A 281 18.37 -13.21 24.98
N ARG A 282 17.65 -12.55 25.91
CA ARG A 282 18.25 -12.04 27.17
C ARG A 282 18.78 -13.17 28.08
N ALA A 283 18.32 -14.41 27.89
CA ALA A 283 18.86 -15.56 28.61
C ALA A 283 20.29 -15.92 28.14
N LEU A 284 20.66 -15.60 26.89
CA LEU A 284 22.01 -15.83 26.37
C LEU A 284 23.06 -14.93 27.02
N SER A 285 22.71 -13.68 27.37
CA SER A 285 23.62 -12.73 28.02
C SER A 285 24.03 -13.12 29.44
N VAL A 286 23.29 -14.01 30.10
CA VAL A 286 23.62 -14.53 31.43
C VAL A 286 24.73 -15.60 31.36
N LEU A 287 24.92 -16.21 30.19
CA LEU A 287 25.87 -17.32 29.99
C LEU A 287 27.16 -16.90 29.28
N SER A 288 27.23 -15.68 28.73
CA SER A 288 28.39 -15.22 27.96
C SER A 288 29.41 -14.46 28.80
N VAL A 289 30.68 -14.86 28.67
CA VAL A 289 31.88 -14.22 29.22
C VAL A 289 31.95 -12.74 28.81
N THR A 290 31.81 -11.84 29.79
CA THR A 290 32.22 -10.41 29.88
C THR A 290 32.12 -9.43 28.69
N GLY A 291 31.67 -9.81 27.49
CA GLY A 291 31.71 -8.97 26.28
C GLY A 291 30.41 -8.79 25.51
N LEU A 292 29.36 -9.61 25.76
CA LEU A 292 28.05 -9.43 25.09
C LEU A 292 27.11 -8.47 25.83
N TYR A 293 27.44 -8.10 27.08
CA TYR A 293 26.58 -7.26 27.91
C TYR A 293 26.49 -5.81 27.41
N SER A 294 27.56 -5.28 26.80
CA SER A 294 27.59 -3.93 26.22
C SER A 294 26.87 -3.80 24.88
N LEU A 295 26.36 -4.90 24.30
CA LEU A 295 25.56 -4.91 23.06
C LEU A 295 24.04 -4.78 23.31
N ILE A 296 23.63 -4.73 24.59
CA ILE A 296 22.24 -4.88 25.04
C ILE A 296 21.72 -3.59 25.72
N GLU A 297 22.59 -2.63 26.06
CA GLU A 297 22.18 -1.33 26.61
C GLU A 297 22.10 -0.22 25.54
N GLY A 298 20.99 0.54 25.59
CA GLY A 298 20.81 1.84 24.93
C GLY A 298 20.56 1.78 23.43
N ASP A 299 21.63 1.54 22.65
CA ASP A 299 21.67 1.81 21.20
C ASP A 299 21.43 0.56 20.31
N GLY A 300 21.29 -0.61 20.92
CA GLY A 300 21.11 -1.90 20.24
C GLY A 300 22.39 -2.48 19.63
N THR A 301 22.26 -3.60 18.92
CA THR A 301 23.39 -4.25 18.22
C THR A 301 23.50 -3.74 16.79
N ARG A 302 24.68 -3.22 16.41
CA ARG A 302 24.95 -2.65 15.08
C ARG A 302 25.25 -3.73 14.03
N PHE A 303 24.63 -3.58 12.87
CA PHE A 303 24.83 -4.41 11.68
C PHE A 303 25.19 -3.55 10.47
N ALA A 304 26.19 -3.99 9.71
CA ALA A 304 26.61 -3.32 8.48
C ALA A 304 25.64 -3.63 7.32
N VAL A 305 25.15 -4.86 7.25
CA VAL A 305 24.21 -5.28 6.19
C VAL A 305 23.25 -6.36 6.67
N GLY A 306 22.00 -6.23 6.26
CA GLY A 306 20.91 -7.18 6.44
C GLY A 306 20.23 -7.45 5.10
N ILE A 307 19.91 -8.72 4.84
CA ILE A 307 19.21 -9.14 3.62
C ILE A 307 18.11 -10.11 4.03
N ALA A 308 16.90 -9.93 3.48
CA ALA A 308 15.80 -10.89 3.58
C ALA A 308 15.29 -11.23 2.18
N ASP A 309 15.13 -12.52 1.89
CA ASP A 309 14.42 -13.06 0.73
C ASP A 309 13.21 -13.85 1.23
N ILE A 310 12.02 -13.35 0.92
CA ILE A 310 10.75 -13.83 1.45
C ILE A 310 9.81 -14.13 0.29
N GLU A 311 9.27 -15.34 0.26
CA GLU A 311 8.17 -15.69 -0.64
C GLU A 311 6.84 -15.58 0.10
N THR A 312 5.90 -14.86 -0.50
CA THR A 312 4.53 -14.68 0.01
C THR A 312 3.56 -15.49 -0.84
N ASN A 313 2.79 -16.36 -0.20
CA ASN A 313 1.70 -17.11 -0.80
C ASN A 313 0.44 -16.97 0.09
N GLY A 314 -0.44 -16.03 -0.23
CA GLY A 314 -1.62 -15.72 0.58
C GLY A 314 -1.24 -15.24 1.97
N GLN A 315 -1.55 -16.03 3.00
CA GLN A 315 -1.21 -15.74 4.40
C GLN A 315 0.15 -16.31 4.85
N ARG A 316 0.75 -17.21 4.07
CA ARG A 316 2.04 -17.82 4.40
C ARG A 316 3.19 -16.95 3.89
N ARG A 317 4.22 -16.80 4.71
CA ARG A 317 5.49 -16.15 4.38
C ARG A 317 6.60 -17.16 4.56
N ILE A 318 7.27 -17.53 3.48
CA ILE A 318 8.43 -18.44 3.50
C ILE A 318 9.68 -17.58 3.53
N LEU A 319 10.42 -17.64 4.63
CA LEU A 319 11.68 -16.93 4.85
C LEU A 319 12.81 -17.79 4.25
N ASN A 320 13.11 -17.57 2.97
CA ASN A 320 14.08 -18.38 2.24
C ASN A 320 15.53 -18.13 2.70
N ASP A 321 15.89 -16.86 2.90
CA ASP A 321 17.19 -16.46 3.44
C ASP A 321 17.05 -15.12 4.16
N VAL A 322 17.18 -15.11 5.48
CA VAL A 322 17.24 -13.88 6.28
C VAL A 322 18.57 -13.86 7.02
N ARG A 323 19.41 -12.88 6.75
CA ARG A 323 20.77 -12.81 7.28
C ARG A 323 21.19 -11.39 7.58
N ALA A 324 21.99 -11.21 8.62
CA ALA A 324 22.67 -9.94 8.87
C ALA A 324 24.09 -10.14 9.40
N SER A 325 24.97 -9.21 9.08
CA SER A 325 26.38 -9.21 9.50
C SER A 325 26.74 -7.84 10.09
N GLY A 326 27.24 -7.85 11.32
CA GLY A 326 27.76 -6.67 12.02
C GLY A 326 29.26 -6.73 12.23
N GLU A 327 29.75 -6.09 13.29
CA GLU A 327 31.16 -6.16 13.72
C GLU A 327 31.40 -7.28 14.74
N ALA A 328 30.43 -7.50 15.63
CA ALA A 328 30.54 -8.50 16.68
C ALA A 328 29.90 -9.85 16.30
N ILE A 329 28.79 -9.83 15.56
CA ILE A 329 27.98 -11.01 15.30
C ILE A 329 27.48 -11.07 13.86
N LYS A 330 27.27 -12.29 13.38
CA LYS A 330 26.50 -12.60 12.18
C LYS A 330 25.39 -13.57 12.54
N PHE A 331 24.22 -13.40 11.93
CA PHE A 331 23.14 -14.38 12.03
C PHE A 331 22.57 -14.73 10.65
N GLN A 332 21.99 -15.92 10.57
CA GLN A 332 21.19 -16.37 9.43
C GLN A 332 20.04 -17.23 9.95
N LEU A 333 18.86 -17.09 9.35
CA LEU A 333 17.69 -17.90 9.63
C LEU A 333 16.90 -18.20 8.36
N ALA A 334 16.14 -19.29 8.42
CA ALA A 334 15.15 -19.69 7.43
C ALA A 334 13.96 -20.33 8.14
N GLY A 335 12.81 -20.36 7.46
CA GLY A 335 11.59 -20.94 8.00
C GLY A 335 10.35 -20.28 7.45
N GLU A 336 9.33 -20.14 8.27
CA GLU A 336 8.06 -19.56 7.84
C GLU A 336 7.33 -18.81 8.94
N TYR A 337 6.43 -17.93 8.49
CA TYR A 337 5.49 -17.19 9.30
C TYR A 337 4.10 -17.32 8.66
N ASP A 338 3.10 -17.64 9.46
CA ASP A 338 1.71 -17.69 9.05
C ASP A 338 0.96 -16.48 9.65
N ARG A 339 0.51 -15.58 8.78
CA ARG A 339 -0.18 -14.35 9.18
C ARG A 339 -1.60 -14.61 9.71
N GLN A 340 -2.20 -15.74 9.38
CA GLN A 340 -3.54 -16.09 9.86
C GLN A 340 -3.50 -16.57 11.32
N THR A 341 -2.52 -17.39 11.68
CA THR A 341 -2.35 -17.90 13.05
C THR A 341 -1.42 -17.03 13.90
N ASP A 342 -0.70 -16.09 13.28
CA ASP A 342 0.38 -15.31 13.87
C ASP A 342 1.49 -16.21 14.45
N GLU A 343 1.73 -17.36 13.83
CA GLU A 343 2.74 -18.33 14.26
C GLU A 343 3.99 -18.25 13.39
N ILE A 344 5.15 -18.34 14.05
CA ILE A 344 6.47 -18.41 13.41
C ILE A 344 7.06 -19.80 13.64
N GLN A 345 7.80 -20.31 12.65
CA GLN A 345 8.65 -21.48 12.79
C GLN A 345 9.95 -21.22 12.03
N VAL A 346 11.03 -20.94 12.75
CA VAL A 346 12.33 -20.63 12.15
C VAL A 346 13.46 -21.37 12.82
N ARG A 347 14.50 -21.64 12.04
CA ARG A 347 15.77 -22.16 12.52
C ARG A 347 16.88 -21.24 12.05
N GLY A 348 17.87 -21.04 12.90
CA GLY A 348 18.96 -20.16 12.58
C GLY A 348 20.25 -20.48 13.31
N ILE A 349 21.28 -19.75 12.91
CA ILE A 349 22.63 -19.85 13.46
C ILE A 349 23.10 -18.44 13.80
N LEU A 350 23.66 -18.27 14.98
CA LEU A 350 24.31 -17.05 15.46
C LEU A 350 25.80 -17.33 15.72
N ALA A 351 26.65 -16.48 15.18
CA ALA A 351 28.10 -16.69 15.12
C ALA A 351 28.84 -15.40 15.53
N PRO A 352 29.70 -15.43 16.57
CA PRO A 352 30.61 -14.33 16.89
C PRO A 352 31.66 -14.14 15.79
N LEU A 353 31.85 -12.91 15.31
CA LEU A 353 32.84 -12.61 14.27
C LEU A 353 34.27 -12.59 14.81
N SER A 354 34.46 -12.36 16.11
CA SER A 354 35.77 -12.44 16.78
C SER A 354 36.42 -13.81 16.68
N LEU A 355 35.64 -14.87 16.46
CA LEU A 355 36.12 -16.24 16.29
C LEU A 355 36.47 -16.57 14.83
N LEU A 356 36.20 -15.66 13.88
CA LEU A 356 36.45 -15.88 12.45
C LEU A 356 37.82 -15.38 11.99
N SER A 357 38.40 -14.39 12.67
CA SER A 357 39.78 -13.94 12.41
C SER A 357 40.80 -15.06 12.58
N ASP A 358 40.54 -15.98 13.52
CA ASP A 358 41.44 -17.09 13.85
C ASP A 358 41.47 -18.17 12.74
N VAL A 359 40.46 -18.22 11.87
CA VAL A 359 40.35 -19.17 10.76
C VAL A 359 41.05 -18.65 9.49
N ILE A 360 41.10 -17.33 9.29
CA ILE A 360 41.80 -16.74 8.13
C ILE A 360 43.33 -16.87 8.28
N GLY A 361 43.84 -17.09 9.49
CA GLY A 361 45.22 -17.52 9.74
C GLY A 361 45.58 -18.92 9.20
N PHE A 362 44.59 -19.68 8.72
CA PHE A 362 44.72 -21.07 8.25
C PHE A 362 44.39 -21.23 6.76
N ILE A 363 44.85 -20.30 5.90
CA ILE A 363 45.13 -20.63 4.50
C ILE A 363 46.62 -21.00 4.38
N PRO A 364 47.03 -22.25 4.68
CA PRO A 364 48.33 -22.71 4.28
C PRO A 364 48.21 -23.22 2.84
N LEU A 365 48.95 -22.59 1.93
CA LEU A 365 49.41 -23.25 0.71
C LEU A 365 50.46 -24.35 1.01
N VAL A 366 50.30 -25.07 2.14
CA VAL A 366 51.22 -26.10 2.64
C VAL A 366 50.37 -27.13 3.38
N SER A 367 49.90 -28.18 2.70
CA SER A 367 50.56 -29.49 2.60
C SER A 367 50.60 -30.24 3.95
N ASN A 368 49.79 -31.30 4.03
CA ASN A 368 49.92 -32.47 4.90
C ASN A 368 50.27 -32.23 6.38
N ILE A 369 49.26 -32.22 7.25
CA ILE A 369 49.22 -33.01 8.50
C ILE A 369 47.73 -33.18 8.86
N ILE A 370 47.20 -34.37 8.57
CA ILE A 370 46.01 -34.93 9.23
C ILE A 370 46.56 -35.93 10.24
N THR A 371 47.05 -35.46 11.38
CA THR A 371 47.26 -36.30 12.57
C THR A 371 47.45 -35.40 13.79
N GLY A 372 46.52 -35.47 14.72
CA GLY A 372 46.75 -35.11 16.13
C GLY A 372 46.25 -33.74 16.56
N GLN A 373 45.19 -33.77 17.35
CA GLN A 373 44.83 -32.79 18.39
C GLN A 373 45.06 -31.31 18.07
N ASP A 374 44.16 -30.73 17.30
CA ASP A 374 43.65 -29.37 17.55
C ASP A 374 42.36 -29.22 16.76
N LYS A 375 41.26 -29.65 17.38
CA LYS A 375 39.91 -29.38 16.88
C LYS A 375 39.59 -27.92 17.17
N THR A 376 40.15 -26.99 16.42
CA THR A 376 39.66 -25.60 16.34
C THR A 376 38.32 -25.60 15.60
N GLY A 377 37.31 -26.17 16.26
CA GLY A 377 35.92 -26.09 15.85
C GLY A 377 35.43 -24.67 16.10
N PHE A 378 34.83 -24.06 15.08
CA PHE A 378 34.14 -22.79 15.24
C PHE A 378 32.89 -23.02 16.12
N LEU A 379 32.75 -22.23 17.19
CA LEU A 379 31.58 -22.26 18.07
C LEU A 379 30.51 -21.34 17.49
N ALA A 380 29.42 -21.95 17.00
CA ALA A 380 28.20 -21.25 16.65
C ALA A 380 27.05 -21.74 17.53
N THR A 381 26.11 -20.84 17.79
CA THR A 381 24.88 -21.14 18.51
C THR A 381 23.76 -21.37 17.50
N GLN A 382 23.23 -22.59 17.46
CA GLN A 382 22.01 -22.87 16.71
C GLN A 382 20.80 -22.53 17.57
N PHE A 383 19.75 -21.99 16.96
CA PHE A 383 18.49 -21.74 17.63
C PHE A 383 17.32 -22.20 16.76
N GLU A 384 16.27 -22.66 17.42
CA GLU A 384 14.97 -22.90 16.81
C GLU A 384 13.93 -22.08 17.57
N MET A 385 13.00 -21.48 16.85
CA MET A 385 11.95 -20.64 17.40
C MET A 385 10.62 -21.03 16.79
N SER A 386 9.63 -21.35 17.64
CA SER A 386 8.30 -21.81 17.20
C SER A 386 7.18 -21.31 18.10
N GLY A 387 6.00 -21.04 17.55
CA GLY A 387 4.81 -20.63 18.28
C GLY A 387 4.36 -19.22 17.89
N GLN A 388 3.59 -18.54 18.75
CA GLN A 388 3.11 -17.19 18.47
C GLN A 388 4.27 -16.20 18.31
N LEU A 389 4.21 -15.33 17.31
CA LEU A 389 5.25 -14.34 17.02
C LEU A 389 5.52 -13.41 18.23
N SER A 390 4.48 -13.13 19.02
CA SER A 390 4.56 -12.29 20.22
C SER A 390 5.30 -12.94 21.41
N ASP A 391 5.29 -14.27 21.52
CA ASP A 391 5.98 -15.03 22.58
C ASP A 391 6.38 -16.43 22.10
N PRO A 392 7.40 -16.54 21.23
CA PRO A 392 7.76 -17.82 20.64
C PRO A 392 8.66 -18.64 21.58
N VAL A 393 8.42 -19.95 21.62
CA VAL A 393 9.28 -20.89 22.33
C VAL A 393 10.62 -20.98 21.60
N THR A 394 11.70 -20.67 22.31
CA THR A 394 13.06 -20.66 21.74
C THR A 394 13.89 -21.80 22.35
N THR A 395 14.42 -22.69 21.51
CA THR A 395 15.39 -23.72 21.91
C THR A 395 16.76 -23.36 21.38
N ILE A 396 17.79 -23.50 22.21
CA ILE A 396 19.14 -23.06 21.90
C ILE A 396 20.12 -24.23 22.08
N ASN A 397 21.00 -24.42 21.09
CA ASN A 397 22.14 -25.33 21.19
C ASN A 397 23.46 -24.53 21.14
N PRO A 398 24.03 -24.17 22.32
CA PRO A 398 25.07 -23.15 22.43
C PRO A 398 26.48 -23.55 21.97
N ALA A 399 26.74 -24.82 21.62
CA ALA A 399 28.10 -25.28 21.31
C ALA A 399 28.13 -26.37 20.23
N THR A 400 27.76 -26.03 18.99
CA THR A 400 27.92 -26.95 17.87
C THR A 400 29.25 -26.71 17.17
N VAL A 401 30.12 -27.72 17.12
CA VAL A 401 31.32 -27.70 16.27
C VAL A 401 30.85 -27.76 14.82
N LEU A 402 30.96 -26.64 14.10
CA LEU A 402 30.58 -26.60 12.69
C LEU A 402 31.61 -27.35 11.84
N ALA A 403 31.13 -28.20 10.94
CA ALA A 403 31.97 -28.82 9.92
C ALA A 403 32.50 -27.76 8.93
N PRO A 404 33.71 -27.92 8.34
CA PRO A 404 34.30 -26.95 7.42
C PRO A 404 33.39 -26.52 6.24
N GLY A 405 32.55 -27.43 5.74
CA GLY A 405 31.58 -27.14 4.69
C GLY A 405 30.48 -26.17 5.14
N VAL A 406 29.96 -26.32 6.36
CA VAL A 406 28.96 -25.42 6.97
C VAL A 406 29.57 -24.05 7.25
N ILE A 407 30.85 -24.00 7.63
CA ILE A 407 31.60 -22.75 7.82
C ILE A 407 31.75 -21.99 6.51
N ARG A 408 32.25 -22.65 5.44
CA ARG A 408 32.39 -22.05 4.10
C ARG A 408 31.05 -21.48 3.63
N ASN A 409 29.99 -22.21 3.89
CA ASN A 409 28.62 -21.85 3.59
C ASN A 409 28.23 -20.55 4.33
N ILE A 410 28.26 -20.51 5.67
CA ILE A 410 27.96 -19.30 6.48
C ILE A 410 28.81 -18.09 6.04
N LEU A 411 30.04 -18.29 5.59
CA LEU A 411 30.95 -17.24 5.11
C LEU A 411 30.73 -16.82 3.65
N SER A 412 29.99 -17.60 2.85
CA SER A 412 29.75 -17.34 1.44
C SER A 412 28.43 -16.58 1.17
N PRO A 413 28.37 -15.68 0.17
CA PRO A 413 27.16 -14.88 -0.10
C PRO A 413 25.91 -15.59 -0.67
N GLY A 414 25.87 -16.90 -0.94
CA GLY A 414 24.77 -17.46 -1.76
C GLY A 414 24.49 -18.96 -1.63
N TRP A 415 23.95 -19.45 -0.50
CA TRP A 415 23.88 -20.89 -0.25
C TRP A 415 22.60 -21.45 0.40
N LEU A 416 21.39 -21.08 -0.02
CA LEU A 416 20.18 -21.83 0.41
C LEU A 416 19.11 -21.79 -0.70
N THR A 417 19.23 -22.70 -1.67
CA THR A 417 18.18 -22.94 -2.69
C THR A 417 17.71 -24.39 -2.75
N LYS A 418 18.05 -25.25 -1.78
CA LYS A 418 17.76 -26.70 -1.91
C LYS A 418 17.06 -27.44 -0.78
N GLU A 419 16.80 -26.86 0.40
CA GLU A 419 16.14 -27.62 1.48
C GLU A 419 15.04 -26.86 2.27
N SER A 420 14.45 -25.80 1.72
CA SER A 420 13.33 -25.07 2.37
C SER A 420 11.95 -25.76 2.28
N GLY A 421 11.88 -27.03 1.84
CA GLY A 421 10.62 -27.73 1.57
C GLY A 421 10.16 -28.78 2.59
N ILE A 422 10.92 -29.04 3.66
CA ILE A 422 10.57 -30.12 4.60
C ILE A 422 9.80 -29.55 5.78
N ARG A 423 8.48 -29.83 5.80
CA ARG A 423 7.61 -29.68 6.97
C ARG A 423 8.25 -30.43 8.13
N LEU A 424 8.59 -29.72 9.20
CA LEU A 424 9.09 -30.34 10.42
C LEU A 424 7.90 -30.94 11.16
N GLU A 425 7.85 -32.27 11.24
CA GLU A 425 6.87 -32.94 12.08
C GLU A 425 7.11 -32.57 13.55
N PRO A 426 6.04 -32.34 14.34
CA PRO A 426 6.19 -32.04 15.75
C PRO A 426 6.87 -33.20 16.46
N VAL A 427 7.87 -32.88 17.29
CA VAL A 427 8.50 -33.85 18.19
C VAL A 427 7.42 -34.35 19.16
N GLN A 428 6.99 -35.60 18.98
CA GLN A 428 6.19 -36.30 19.99
C GLN A 428 7.05 -36.44 21.24
N GLN A 429 6.58 -35.85 22.34
CA GLN A 429 7.08 -36.17 23.67
C GLN A 429 6.50 -37.53 24.06
N ASP A 430 7.36 -38.54 24.20
CA ASP A 430 7.09 -39.76 24.97
C ASP A 430 7.56 -39.57 26.42
#